data_AF-C7NAA1-F1
#
_entry.id   AF-C7NAA1-F1
#
_cell.length_a   1.000
_cell.length_b   1.000
_cell.length_c   1.000
_cell.angle_alpha   90.00
_cell.angle_beta   90.00
_cell.angle_gamma   90.00
#
_symmetry.space_group_name_H-M   'P 1'
#
loop_
_entity.id
_entity.type
_entity.pdbx_description
1 polymer ?
#
loop_
_entity_poly.entity_id
_entity_poly.type
_entity_poly.pdbx_seq_one_letter_code
_entity_poly.pdbx_strand_id
1 'polypeptide(L)'
;MVSKTIIFNYRYGIDIYFATEVMRKAREFESKIEIEYDGKKIKNKSPLMLSGFGIKMGSEITIYADGSDEEEALETVSNLLGVEEEVYKQEIINRKNWEKNWKRIEQEEMEKDRNKSPEEIERELKEIVEEAASNKDNLTIGKRIMCSRRNTQPGIGINIGGYIIHPFDLMAGPDFDIKTSIERIWDVMVYRIDKKFRINNSMWTIVPAIKKRIKDIIEEDVKKNNLEEKLAESMIPYVYFNVPGSIMSQVTRKLGNAYIVSLKNTLKYEDSGKIIVPTYKEFLTEFDKNFEMPRIEWWW
;
A
#
# COMPACT_ATOMS: atom_id res chain seq x y z
N MET A 1 27.48 -33.57 10.52
CA MET A 1 27.45 -32.62 9.38
C MET A 1 26.54 -33.12 8.26
N VAL A 2 25.49 -32.37 7.97
CA VAL A 2 24.52 -32.57 6.87
C VAL A 2 24.48 -31.34 5.95
N SER A 3 23.98 -31.50 4.71
CA SER A 3 23.86 -30.39 3.76
C SER A 3 22.71 -30.54 2.77
N LYS A 4 22.13 -29.41 2.34
CA LYS A 4 21.04 -29.35 1.36
C LYS A 4 21.30 -28.21 0.36
N THR A 5 21.13 -28.51 -0.93
CA THR A 5 21.17 -27.51 -2.01
C THR A 5 19.75 -27.11 -2.37
N ILE A 6 19.51 -25.81 -2.49
CA ILE A 6 18.20 -25.24 -2.83
C ILE A 6 18.35 -24.12 -3.86
N ILE A 7 17.23 -23.78 -4.49
CA ILE A 7 17.09 -22.55 -5.27
C ILE A 7 16.53 -21.45 -4.37
N PHE A 8 17.30 -20.38 -4.21
CA PHE A 8 16.90 -19.20 -3.45
C PHE A 8 15.64 -18.57 -4.07
N ASN A 9 14.54 -18.53 -3.30
CA ASN A 9 13.21 -18.23 -3.85
C ASN A 9 12.60 -16.92 -3.29
N TYR A 10 13.44 -16.00 -2.80
CA TYR A 10 12.96 -14.71 -2.33
C TYR A 10 13.01 -13.64 -3.42
N ARG A 11 11.85 -13.04 -3.74
CA ARG A 11 11.65 -12.14 -4.90
C ARG A 11 12.65 -10.99 -4.98
N TYR A 12 13.02 -10.40 -3.84
CA TYR A 12 13.83 -9.18 -3.82
C TYR A 12 15.34 -9.45 -3.75
N GLY A 13 15.77 -10.72 -3.75
CA GLY A 13 17.15 -11.07 -3.42
C GLY A 13 17.42 -10.96 -1.91
N ILE A 14 18.61 -11.36 -1.48
CA ILE A 14 18.96 -11.35 -0.05
C ILE A 14 19.31 -9.92 0.40
N ASP A 15 18.37 -9.25 1.06
CA ASP A 15 18.59 -7.93 1.67
C ASP A 15 18.96 -8.04 3.15
N ILE A 16 19.26 -6.91 3.79
CA ILE A 16 19.65 -6.88 5.21
C ILE A 16 18.53 -7.33 6.15
N TYR A 17 17.26 -7.11 5.79
CA TYR A 17 16.12 -7.47 6.63
C TYR A 17 15.91 -8.98 6.62
N PHE A 18 15.86 -9.56 5.42
CA PHE A 18 15.70 -11.00 5.25
C PHE A 18 16.92 -11.77 5.76
N ALA A 19 18.14 -11.27 5.52
CA ALA A 19 19.35 -11.84 6.10
C ALA A 19 19.31 -11.79 7.64
N THR A 20 18.75 -10.73 8.24
CA THR A 20 18.59 -10.63 9.69
C THR A 20 17.63 -11.68 10.22
N GLU A 21 16.52 -11.91 9.53
CA GLU A 21 15.55 -12.95 9.88
C GLU A 21 16.15 -14.35 9.80
N VAL A 22 16.80 -14.69 8.68
CA VAL A 22 17.49 -15.97 8.48
C VAL A 22 18.52 -16.21 9.58
N MET A 23 19.34 -15.21 9.89
CA MET A 23 20.39 -15.33 10.90
C MET A 23 19.85 -15.32 12.33
N ARG A 24 18.68 -14.70 12.57
CA ARG A 24 17.97 -14.82 13.85
C ARG A 24 17.49 -16.25 14.03
N LYS A 25 16.86 -16.84 13.02
CA LYS A 25 16.38 -18.23 13.06
C LYS A 25 17.52 -19.22 13.18
N ALA A 26 18.59 -19.04 12.41
CA ALA A 26 19.80 -19.86 12.49
C ALA A 26 20.42 -19.86 13.90
N ARG A 27 20.32 -18.75 14.65
CA ARG A 27 20.85 -18.64 16.03
C ARG A 27 20.04 -19.39 17.08
N GLU A 28 18.84 -19.86 16.76
CA GLU A 28 18.03 -20.69 17.67
C GLU A 28 18.61 -22.11 17.81
N PHE A 29 19.48 -22.53 16.88
CA PHE A 29 20.11 -23.86 16.86
C PHE A 29 21.55 -23.84 17.41
N GLU A 30 21.93 -24.91 18.11
CA GLU A 30 23.29 -25.16 18.59
C GLU A 30 24.25 -25.46 17.44
N SER A 31 23.75 -26.08 16.37
CA SER A 31 24.52 -26.42 15.19
C SER A 31 25.17 -25.20 14.55
N LYS A 32 26.37 -25.44 14.03
CA LYS A 32 27.05 -24.50 13.16
C LYS A 32 26.40 -24.55 11.79
N ILE A 33 25.90 -23.40 11.33
CA ILE A 33 25.23 -23.28 10.03
C ILE A 33 26.12 -22.46 9.10
N GLU A 34 26.47 -23.01 7.95
CA GLU A 34 27.21 -22.31 6.89
C GLU A 34 26.36 -22.25 5.61
N ILE A 35 26.37 -21.10 4.94
CA ILE A 35 25.69 -20.91 3.66
C ILE A 35 26.74 -20.67 2.58
N GLU A 36 26.71 -21.48 1.53
CA GLU A 36 27.59 -21.36 0.37
C GLU A 36 26.83 -20.80 -0.83
N TYR A 37 27.41 -19.76 -1.43
CA TYR A 37 26.96 -19.18 -2.69
C TYR A 37 28.19 -18.81 -3.52
N ASP A 38 28.19 -19.17 -4.80
CA ASP A 38 29.27 -18.84 -5.76
C ASP A 38 30.66 -19.26 -5.24
N GLY A 39 30.75 -20.48 -4.67
CA GLY A 39 31.98 -21.05 -4.10
C GLY A 39 32.49 -20.37 -2.82
N LYS A 40 31.73 -19.43 -2.24
CA LYS A 40 32.09 -18.70 -1.02
C LYS A 40 31.18 -19.11 0.13
N LYS A 41 31.78 -19.51 1.25
CA LYS A 41 31.08 -19.92 2.48
C LYS A 41 30.96 -18.79 3.49
N ILE A 42 29.76 -18.59 3.99
CA ILE A 42 29.45 -17.69 5.10
C ILE A 42 29.41 -18.55 6.36
N LYS A 43 30.47 -18.47 7.16
CA LYS A 43 30.68 -19.32 8.35
C LYS A 43 30.13 -18.73 9.65
N ASN A 44 29.75 -17.45 9.63
CA ASN A 44 29.29 -16.72 10.80
C ASN A 44 27.81 -16.39 10.61
N LYS A 45 26.99 -16.49 11.68
CA LYS A 45 25.56 -16.13 11.68
C LYS A 45 25.34 -14.60 11.56
N SER A 46 26.02 -13.95 10.60
CA SER A 46 26.10 -12.50 10.41
C SER A 46 25.16 -12.04 9.29
N PRO A 47 24.10 -11.28 9.63
CA PRO A 47 23.18 -10.72 8.64
C PRO A 47 23.90 -9.88 7.58
N LEU A 48 24.87 -9.06 8.03
CA LEU A 48 25.59 -8.13 7.16
C LEU A 48 26.40 -8.86 6.08
N MET A 49 27.12 -9.93 6.47
CA MET A 49 27.87 -10.72 5.49
C MET A 49 26.94 -11.43 4.52
N LEU A 50 25.86 -12.04 5.03
CA LEU A 50 24.90 -12.72 4.17
C LEU A 50 24.23 -11.78 3.17
N SER A 51 23.79 -10.59 3.60
CA SER A 51 23.25 -9.57 2.69
C SER A 51 24.30 -9.07 1.69
N GLY A 52 25.57 -9.00 2.10
CA GLY A 52 26.66 -8.51 1.26
C GLY A 52 26.99 -9.40 0.06
N PHE A 53 26.52 -10.65 0.05
CA PHE A 53 26.73 -11.57 -1.07
C PHE A 53 25.77 -11.31 -2.25
N GLY A 54 24.68 -10.56 -2.03
CA GLY A 54 23.77 -10.15 -3.11
C GLY A 54 23.13 -11.33 -3.85
N ILE A 55 22.84 -12.43 -3.13
CA ILE A 55 22.18 -13.63 -3.65
C ILE A 55 20.84 -13.23 -4.29
N LYS A 56 20.65 -13.56 -5.56
CA LYS A 56 19.45 -13.21 -6.33
C LYS A 56 18.44 -14.36 -6.32
N MET A 57 17.16 -14.05 -6.50
CA MET A 57 16.14 -15.06 -6.77
C MET A 57 16.57 -15.97 -7.93
N GLY A 58 16.41 -17.27 -7.77
CA GLY A 58 16.83 -18.28 -8.74
C GLY A 58 18.30 -18.72 -8.61
N SER A 59 19.06 -18.16 -7.66
CA SER A 59 20.42 -18.60 -7.39
C SER A 59 20.42 -19.95 -6.68
N GLU A 60 21.32 -20.84 -7.07
CA GLU A 60 21.62 -22.05 -6.31
C GLU A 60 22.48 -21.70 -5.10
N ILE A 61 22.09 -22.21 -3.92
CA ILE A 61 22.87 -22.09 -2.68
C ILE A 61 22.88 -23.43 -1.95
N THR A 62 23.97 -23.69 -1.23
CA THR A 62 24.11 -24.90 -0.41
C THR A 62 24.22 -24.52 1.06
N ILE A 63 23.42 -25.15 1.89
CA ILE A 63 23.39 -24.93 3.34
C ILE A 63 24.01 -26.15 4.00
N TYR A 64 24.90 -25.91 4.96
CA TYR A 64 25.56 -26.92 5.75
C TYR A 64 25.16 -26.72 7.22
N ALA A 65 24.85 -27.81 7.92
CA ALA A 65 24.65 -27.81 9.36
C ALA A 65 25.54 -28.88 10.00
N ASP A 66 26.20 -28.54 11.11
CA ASP A 66 27.06 -29.45 11.86
C ASP A 66 26.85 -29.27 13.36
N GLY A 67 26.29 -30.29 14.02
CA GLY A 67 25.98 -30.25 15.44
C GLY A 67 24.91 -31.23 15.91
N SER A 68 24.44 -31.03 17.14
CA SER A 68 23.46 -31.88 17.84
C SER A 68 22.06 -31.84 17.23
N ASP A 69 21.67 -30.69 16.67
CA ASP A 69 20.36 -30.39 16.07
C ASP A 69 20.46 -30.16 14.55
N GLU A 70 21.44 -30.79 13.88
CA GLU A 70 21.84 -30.45 12.52
C GLU A 70 20.77 -30.69 11.45
N GLU A 71 19.97 -31.75 11.58
CA GLU A 71 18.87 -32.06 10.65
C GLU A 71 17.75 -31.01 10.74
N GLU A 72 17.34 -30.64 11.96
CA GLU A 72 16.29 -29.65 12.19
C GLU A 72 16.73 -28.25 11.77
N ALA A 73 18.00 -27.91 12.08
CA ALA A 73 18.62 -26.66 11.68
C ALA A 73 18.69 -26.52 10.15
N LEU A 74 19.11 -27.59 9.46
CA LEU A 74 19.22 -27.63 8.00
C LEU A 74 17.85 -27.44 7.35
N GLU A 75 16.84 -28.20 7.77
CA GLU A 75 15.51 -28.15 7.18
C GLU A 75 14.85 -26.78 7.41
N THR A 76 14.95 -26.24 8.64
CA THR A 76 14.36 -24.95 9.00
C THR A 76 14.97 -23.80 8.20
N VAL A 77 16.30 -23.75 8.11
CA VAL A 77 17.00 -22.66 7.40
C VAL A 77 16.84 -22.80 5.89
N SER A 78 16.84 -24.03 5.35
CA SER A 78 16.62 -24.27 3.92
C SER A 78 15.23 -23.82 3.48
N ASN A 79 14.19 -24.20 4.23
CA ASN A 79 12.81 -23.82 3.91
C ASN A 79 12.55 -22.32 4.01
N LEU A 80 13.30 -21.62 4.86
CA LEU A 80 13.23 -20.17 4.94
C LEU A 80 13.88 -19.51 3.72
N LEU A 81 15.00 -20.04 3.23
CA LEU A 81 15.79 -19.43 2.15
C LEU A 81 15.26 -19.74 0.73
N GLY A 82 14.64 -20.89 0.53
CA GLY A 82 14.17 -21.28 -0.79
C GLY A 82 13.57 -22.67 -0.86
N VAL A 83 13.57 -23.23 -2.06
CA VAL A 83 12.88 -24.48 -2.38
C VAL A 83 13.79 -25.39 -3.21
N GLU A 84 13.42 -26.66 -3.31
CA GLU A 84 14.12 -27.61 -4.17
C GLU A 84 13.96 -27.26 -5.65
N GLU A 85 14.94 -27.66 -6.48
CA GLU A 85 15.02 -27.25 -7.89
C GLU A 85 13.77 -27.64 -8.70
N GLU A 86 13.21 -28.84 -8.46
CA GLU A 86 12.00 -29.31 -9.13
C GLU A 86 10.78 -28.46 -8.79
N VAL A 87 10.62 -28.11 -7.51
CA VAL A 87 9.56 -27.24 -7.02
C VAL A 87 9.69 -25.85 -7.65
N TYR A 88 10.90 -25.30 -7.66
CA TYR A 88 11.18 -24.01 -8.30
C TYR A 88 10.83 -24.01 -9.80
N LYS A 89 11.24 -25.06 -10.54
CA LYS A 89 10.91 -25.21 -11.97
C LYS A 89 9.39 -25.25 -12.19
N GLN A 90 8.66 -25.99 -11.35
CA GLN A 90 7.20 -26.06 -11.44
C GLN A 90 6.53 -24.71 -11.13
N GLU A 91 7.01 -23.97 -10.12
CA GLU A 91 6.53 -22.62 -9.80
C GLU A 91 6.74 -21.65 -10.97
N ILE A 92 7.90 -21.70 -11.63
CA ILE A 92 8.19 -20.87 -12.80
C ILE A 92 7.29 -21.24 -13.99
N ILE A 93 7.05 -22.53 -14.24
CA ILE A 93 6.12 -22.99 -15.29
C ILE A 93 4.70 -22.49 -15.00
N ASN A 94 4.23 -22.65 -13.76
CA ASN A 94 2.91 -22.18 -13.33
C ASN A 94 2.78 -20.66 -13.52
N ARG A 95 3.81 -19.91 -13.14
CA ARG A 95 3.85 -18.44 -13.30
C ARG A 95 3.83 -18.03 -14.78
N LYS A 96 4.61 -18.68 -15.65
CA LYS A 96 4.61 -18.43 -17.09
C LYS A 96 3.25 -18.76 -17.74
N ASN A 97 2.64 -19.86 -17.33
CA ASN A 97 1.32 -20.26 -17.81
C ASN A 97 0.23 -19.27 -17.37
N TRP A 98 0.30 -18.80 -16.12
CA TRP A 98 -0.58 -17.76 -15.61
C TRP A 98 -0.39 -16.43 -16.35
N GLU A 99 0.85 -15.97 -16.55
CA GLU A 99 1.15 -14.74 -17.31
C GLU A 99 0.65 -14.82 -18.76
N LYS A 100 0.80 -15.98 -19.40
CA LYS A 100 0.29 -16.21 -20.76
C LYS A 100 -1.24 -16.18 -20.81
N ASN A 101 -1.91 -16.79 -19.84
CA ASN A 101 -3.37 -16.80 -19.78
C ASN A 101 -3.91 -15.40 -19.44
N TRP A 102 -3.27 -14.67 -18.53
CA TRP A 102 -3.60 -13.30 -18.17
C TRP A 102 -3.54 -12.36 -19.39
N LYS A 103 -2.42 -12.40 -20.15
CA LYS A 103 -2.27 -11.60 -21.37
C LYS A 103 -3.35 -11.91 -22.41
N ARG A 104 -3.77 -13.18 -22.52
CA ARG A 104 -4.86 -13.57 -23.42
C ARG A 104 -6.21 -13.00 -22.95
N ILE A 105 -6.55 -13.16 -21.67
CA ILE A 105 -7.80 -12.62 -21.09
C ILE A 105 -7.85 -11.10 -21.26
N GLU A 106 -6.73 -10.42 -21.00
CA GLU A 106 -6.60 -8.97 -21.17
C GLU A 106 -6.80 -8.55 -22.64
N GLN A 107 -6.25 -9.31 -23.60
CA GLN A 107 -6.48 -9.09 -25.03
C GLN A 107 -7.95 -9.30 -25.44
N GLU A 108 -8.58 -10.39 -24.96
CA GLU A 108 -9.98 -10.70 -25.22
C GLU A 108 -10.92 -9.61 -24.66
N GLU A 109 -10.65 -9.10 -23.46
CA GLU A 109 -11.40 -7.97 -22.88
C GLU A 109 -11.19 -6.67 -23.66
N MET A 110 -9.96 -6.40 -24.13
CA MET A 110 -9.67 -5.22 -24.95
C MET A 110 -10.37 -5.27 -26.32
N GLU A 111 -10.49 -6.45 -26.92
CA GLU A 111 -11.25 -6.64 -28.17
C GLU A 111 -12.74 -6.43 -27.95
N LYS A 112 -13.29 -6.92 -26.84
CA LYS A 112 -14.68 -6.69 -26.46
C LYS A 112 -14.99 -5.20 -26.29
N ASP A 113 -14.08 -4.45 -25.68
CA ASP A 113 -14.24 -3.00 -25.49
C ASP A 113 -14.01 -2.19 -26.80
N ARG A 114 -13.41 -2.75 -27.86
CA ARG A 114 -13.26 -2.08 -29.17
C ARG A 114 -14.57 -1.98 -29.94
N ASN A 115 -15.49 -2.91 -29.70
CA ASN A 115 -16.75 -2.99 -30.43
C ASN A 115 -17.89 -2.22 -29.74
N LYS A 116 -17.62 -1.56 -28.60
CA LYS A 116 -18.63 -0.82 -27.84
C LYS A 116 -18.81 0.60 -28.37
N SER A 117 -20.06 1.07 -28.30
CA SER A 117 -20.34 2.47 -28.61
C SER A 117 -19.81 3.41 -27.49
N PRO A 118 -19.55 4.70 -27.78
CA PRO A 118 -19.17 5.66 -26.75
C PRO A 118 -20.17 5.74 -25.58
N GLU A 119 -21.46 5.60 -25.87
CA GLU A 119 -22.53 5.62 -24.87
C GLU A 119 -22.48 4.38 -23.96
N GLU A 120 -22.14 3.22 -24.51
CA GLU A 120 -21.97 1.99 -23.71
C GLU A 120 -20.78 2.10 -22.76
N ILE A 121 -19.67 2.67 -23.23
CA ILE A 121 -18.50 2.93 -22.39
C ILE A 121 -18.85 3.92 -21.27
N GLU A 122 -19.59 4.99 -21.58
CA GLU A 122 -20.02 5.97 -20.58
C GLU A 122 -20.94 5.36 -19.52
N ARG A 123 -21.85 4.47 -19.92
CA ARG A 123 -22.69 3.72 -18.98
C ARG A 123 -21.85 2.84 -18.05
N GLU A 124 -20.90 2.08 -18.59
CA GLU A 124 -20.03 1.21 -17.78
C GLU A 124 -19.14 2.00 -16.80
N LEU A 125 -18.62 3.15 -17.23
CA LEU A 125 -17.86 4.04 -16.35
C LEU A 125 -18.72 4.54 -15.19
N LYS A 126 -19.97 4.90 -15.46
CA LYS A 126 -20.93 5.31 -14.42
C LYS A 126 -21.28 4.16 -13.47
N GLU A 127 -21.46 2.95 -13.99
CA GLU A 127 -21.71 1.76 -13.18
C GLU A 127 -20.55 1.46 -12.23
N ILE A 128 -19.29 1.59 -12.69
CA ILE A 128 -18.09 1.43 -11.84
C ILE A 128 -18.11 2.43 -10.66
N VAL A 129 -18.47 3.68 -10.93
CA VAL A 129 -18.55 4.72 -9.90
C VAL A 129 -19.68 4.45 -8.91
N GLU A 130 -20.86 4.06 -9.39
CA GLU A 130 -22.00 3.76 -8.51
C GLU A 130 -21.77 2.48 -7.67
N GLU A 131 -21.14 1.45 -8.23
CA GLU A 131 -20.73 0.25 -7.49
C GLU A 131 -19.80 0.63 -6.34
N ALA A 132 -18.76 1.43 -6.61
CA ALA A 132 -17.84 1.91 -5.59
C ALA A 132 -18.54 2.79 -4.54
N ALA A 133 -19.47 3.66 -4.96
CA ALA A 133 -20.22 4.53 -4.06
C ALA A 133 -21.28 3.79 -3.23
N SER A 134 -21.75 2.62 -3.68
CA SER A 134 -22.76 1.83 -2.98
C SER A 134 -22.22 1.18 -1.69
N ASN A 135 -20.90 1.09 -1.54
CA ASN A 135 -20.30 0.60 -0.33
C ASN A 135 -20.51 1.61 0.81
N LYS A 136 -21.29 1.20 1.82
CA LYS A 136 -21.72 2.05 2.95
C LYS A 136 -20.78 2.00 4.15
N ASP A 137 -19.56 1.50 3.97
CA ASP A 137 -18.57 1.48 5.03
C ASP A 137 -18.37 2.89 5.60
N ASN A 138 -18.61 3.06 6.91
CA ASN A 138 -18.33 4.31 7.60
C ASN A 138 -16.82 4.55 7.62
N LEU A 139 -16.39 5.76 7.29
CA LEU A 139 -14.99 6.14 7.41
C LEU A 139 -14.74 6.67 8.81
N THR A 140 -13.89 5.98 9.55
CA THR A 140 -13.34 6.52 10.78
C THR A 140 -12.03 7.22 10.46
N ILE A 141 -11.97 8.51 10.81
CA ILE A 141 -10.80 9.35 10.69
C ILE A 141 -10.27 9.58 12.10
N GLY A 142 -9.14 8.96 12.44
CA GLY A 142 -8.47 9.21 13.72
C GLY A 142 -7.58 10.44 13.60
N LYS A 143 -7.76 11.44 14.46
CA LYS A 143 -6.87 12.59 14.61
C LYS A 143 -6.35 12.67 16.04
N ARG A 144 -5.04 12.85 16.18
CA ARG A 144 -4.43 13.16 17.48
C ARG A 144 -4.73 14.62 17.83
N ILE A 145 -5.19 14.86 19.05
CA ILE A 145 -5.28 16.21 19.61
C ILE A 145 -4.15 16.37 20.61
N MET A 146 -3.37 17.45 20.51
CA MET A 146 -2.42 17.79 21.57
C MET A 146 -3.20 18.20 22.81
N CYS A 147 -3.08 17.43 23.89
CA CYS A 147 -3.68 17.71 25.18
C CYS A 147 -2.88 18.75 25.99
N SER A 148 -1.68 19.11 25.53
CA SER A 148 -0.81 20.06 26.22
C SER A 148 -1.46 21.43 26.33
N ARG A 149 -1.61 21.96 27.55
CA ARG A 149 -2.20 23.28 27.83
C ARG A 149 -1.20 24.19 28.53
N ARG A 150 -1.29 25.51 28.26
CA ARG A 150 -0.86 26.52 29.24
C ARG A 150 -1.85 26.44 30.40
N ASN A 151 -1.43 25.87 31.52
CA ASN A 151 -2.27 25.80 32.70
C ASN A 151 -1.51 26.36 33.90
N THR A 152 -2.14 27.30 34.62
CA THR A 152 -1.63 27.85 35.88
C THR A 152 -2.04 27.00 37.10
N GLN A 153 -2.74 25.88 36.88
CA GLN A 153 -3.15 24.94 37.92
C GLN A 153 -2.42 23.59 37.81
N PRO A 154 -2.12 22.90 38.92
CA PRO A 154 -1.48 21.59 38.91
C PRO A 154 -2.42 20.54 38.29
N GLY A 155 -1.93 19.84 37.26
CA GLY A 155 -2.62 18.73 36.60
C GLY A 155 -1.69 17.53 36.37
N ILE A 156 -2.22 16.43 35.83
CA ILE A 156 -1.45 15.22 35.51
C ILE A 156 -0.62 15.50 34.24
N GLY A 157 0.71 15.59 34.35
CA GLY A 157 1.62 15.82 33.23
C GLY A 157 2.99 16.38 33.62
N ILE A 158 3.90 16.50 32.65
CA ILE A 158 5.25 17.07 32.84
C ILE A 158 5.19 18.57 32.51
N ASN A 159 5.60 19.43 33.45
CA ASN A 159 5.66 20.87 33.20
C ASN A 159 6.97 21.24 32.49
N ILE A 160 6.87 21.79 31.28
CA ILE A 160 8.02 22.33 30.53
C ILE A 160 7.67 23.76 30.11
N GLY A 161 8.40 24.75 30.64
CA GLY A 161 8.26 26.15 30.23
C GLY A 161 6.87 26.78 30.45
N GLY A 162 6.09 26.30 31.42
CA GLY A 162 4.72 26.77 31.68
C GLY A 162 3.62 26.04 30.90
N TYR A 163 3.98 24.97 30.18
CA TYR A 163 3.04 24.06 29.54
C TYR A 163 3.00 22.73 30.31
N ILE A 164 1.81 22.23 30.60
CA ILE A 164 1.64 20.87 31.13
C ILE A 164 1.52 19.93 29.93
N ILE A 165 2.53 19.08 29.73
CA ILE A 165 2.55 18.04 28.70
C ILE A 165 1.89 16.79 29.28
N HIS A 166 0.80 16.34 28.68
CA HIS A 166 0.07 15.17 29.17
C HIS A 166 0.82 13.88 28.78
N PRO A 167 0.81 12.79 29.58
CA PRO A 167 1.49 11.53 29.22
C PRO A 167 1.06 10.94 27.87
N PHE A 168 -0.16 11.24 27.41
CA PHE A 168 -0.64 10.83 26.10
C PHE A 168 -0.01 11.60 24.93
N ASP A 169 0.48 12.83 25.14
CA ASP A 169 1.18 13.61 24.11
C ASP A 169 2.55 13.00 23.78
N LEU A 170 3.11 12.18 24.68
CA LEU A 170 4.40 11.48 24.54
C LEU A 170 4.30 10.12 23.84
N MET A 171 3.08 9.61 23.56
CA MET A 171 2.90 8.32 22.87
C MET A 171 3.03 8.48 21.35
N ALA A 172 3.62 7.50 20.65
CA ALA A 172 3.68 7.46 19.19
C ALA A 172 2.34 6.95 18.60
N GLY A 173 1.85 7.61 17.55
CA GLY A 173 0.55 7.35 16.95
C GLY A 173 0.31 8.35 15.81
N PRO A 174 -0.36 7.96 14.71
CA PRO A 174 -0.44 8.78 13.50
C PRO A 174 -1.24 10.07 13.75
N ASP A 175 -0.76 11.19 13.18
CA ASP A 175 -1.42 12.51 13.33
C ASP A 175 -2.81 12.55 12.67
N PHE A 176 -3.00 11.77 11.61
CA PHE A 176 -4.27 11.61 10.90
C PHE A 176 -4.28 10.31 10.09
N ASP A 177 -5.09 9.33 10.49
CA ASP A 177 -5.22 8.02 9.85
C ASP A 177 -6.63 7.81 9.27
N ILE A 178 -6.69 7.65 7.94
CA ILE A 178 -7.91 7.30 7.20
C ILE A 178 -7.93 5.78 7.11
N LYS A 179 -8.95 5.14 7.67
CA LYS A 179 -9.04 3.67 7.66
C LYS A 179 -8.98 3.10 6.22
N THR A 180 -8.10 2.13 6.02
CA THR A 180 -7.61 1.59 4.74
C THR A 180 -8.66 0.97 3.81
N SER A 181 -9.87 0.68 4.29
CA SER A 181 -10.91 0.01 3.49
C SER A 181 -11.41 0.88 2.34
N ILE A 182 -11.61 2.18 2.57
CA ILE A 182 -12.12 3.10 1.53
C ILE A 182 -11.06 3.40 0.48
N GLU A 183 -9.80 3.47 0.90
CA GLU A 183 -8.68 3.67 -0.01
C GLU A 183 -8.62 2.56 -1.06
N ARG A 184 -8.83 1.31 -0.64
CA ARG A 184 -8.88 0.16 -1.56
C ARG A 184 -10.05 0.26 -2.54
N ILE A 185 -11.20 0.78 -2.12
CA ILE A 185 -12.36 0.96 -3.00
C ILE A 185 -12.04 1.98 -4.09
N TRP A 186 -11.43 3.11 -3.74
CA TRP A 186 -11.03 4.12 -4.72
C TRP A 186 -9.93 3.61 -5.66
N ASP A 187 -8.94 2.88 -5.14
CA ASP A 187 -7.88 2.28 -5.94
C ASP A 187 -8.46 1.32 -6.99
N VAL A 188 -9.42 0.46 -6.58
CA VAL A 188 -10.11 -0.48 -7.48
C VAL A 188 -10.99 0.27 -8.49
N MET A 189 -11.71 1.31 -8.06
CA MET A 189 -12.54 2.14 -8.94
C MET A 189 -11.69 2.81 -10.02
N VAL A 190 -10.62 3.51 -9.64
CA VAL A 190 -9.70 4.17 -10.56
C VAL A 190 -9.06 3.16 -11.51
N TYR A 191 -8.59 2.03 -10.99
CA TYR A 191 -8.04 0.97 -11.83
C TYR A 191 -9.03 0.47 -12.89
N ARG A 192 -10.30 0.24 -12.52
CA ARG A 192 -11.34 -0.18 -13.46
C ARG A 192 -11.65 0.91 -14.50
N ILE A 193 -11.65 2.18 -14.11
CA ILE A 193 -11.82 3.31 -15.02
C ILE A 193 -10.64 3.39 -16.00
N ASP A 194 -9.40 3.37 -15.51
CA ASP A 194 -8.18 3.41 -16.34
C ASP A 194 -8.16 2.26 -17.34
N LYS A 195 -8.54 1.06 -16.90
CA LYS A 195 -8.69 -0.12 -17.77
C LYS A 195 -9.69 0.12 -18.90
N LYS A 196 -10.82 0.77 -18.62
CA LYS A 196 -11.83 1.14 -19.64
C LYS A 196 -11.31 2.18 -20.64
N PHE A 197 -10.49 3.12 -20.18
CA PHE A 197 -9.78 4.06 -21.06
C PHE A 197 -8.53 3.45 -21.72
N ARG A 198 -8.20 2.18 -21.44
CA ARG A 198 -6.98 1.48 -21.90
C ARG A 198 -5.69 2.20 -21.52
N ILE A 199 -5.70 2.87 -20.39
CA ILE A 199 -4.53 3.48 -19.79
C ILE A 199 -3.90 2.41 -18.90
N ASN A 200 -2.63 2.10 -19.16
CA ASN A 200 -1.87 1.26 -18.22
C ASN A 200 -1.72 2.01 -16.88
N ASN A 201 -1.32 1.32 -15.81
CA ASN A 201 -1.03 1.88 -14.46
C ASN A 201 -0.02 3.06 -14.41
N SER A 202 0.37 3.65 -15.55
CA SER A 202 1.10 4.91 -15.73
C SER A 202 0.64 6.07 -14.84
N MET A 203 -0.61 6.10 -14.40
CA MET A 203 -1.19 7.15 -13.54
C MET A 203 -1.26 6.78 -12.05
N TRP A 204 -0.66 5.66 -11.63
CA TRP A 204 -0.73 5.18 -10.23
C TRP A 204 -0.25 6.19 -9.19
N THR A 205 0.64 7.12 -9.57
CA THR A 205 1.13 8.20 -8.69
C THR A 205 0.10 9.28 -8.39
N ILE A 206 -1.02 9.33 -9.14
CA ILE A 206 -2.08 10.32 -8.95
C ILE A 206 -2.98 9.95 -7.77
N VAL A 207 -3.26 8.67 -7.58
CA VAL A 207 -4.17 8.23 -6.53
C VAL A 207 -3.68 8.63 -5.12
N PRO A 208 -2.40 8.45 -4.75
CA PRO A 208 -1.85 9.01 -3.51
C PRO A 208 -1.98 10.54 -3.40
N ALA A 209 -1.87 11.27 -4.52
CA ALA A 209 -1.99 12.72 -4.51
C ALA A 209 -3.44 13.18 -4.29
N ILE A 210 -4.42 12.51 -4.91
CA ILE A 210 -5.85 12.75 -4.67
C ILE A 210 -6.19 12.43 -3.21
N LYS A 211 -5.69 11.30 -2.68
CA LYS A 211 -5.85 10.92 -1.27
C LYS A 211 -5.33 12.01 -0.33
N LYS A 212 -4.11 12.50 -0.58
CA LYS A 212 -3.52 13.59 0.21
C LYS A 212 -4.37 14.86 0.16
N ARG A 213 -4.84 15.27 -1.03
CA ARG A 213 -5.70 16.47 -1.16
C ARG A 213 -7.00 16.36 -0.37
N ILE A 214 -7.66 15.21 -0.42
CA ILE A 214 -8.88 14.98 0.35
C ILE A 214 -8.60 15.05 1.85
N LYS A 215 -7.49 14.43 2.29
CA LYS A 215 -7.02 14.55 3.67
C LYS A 215 -6.80 16.02 4.07
N ASP A 216 -6.11 16.80 3.25
CA ASP A 216 -5.83 18.22 3.51
C ASP A 216 -7.14 19.04 3.61
N ILE A 217 -8.10 18.81 2.71
CA ILE A 217 -9.43 19.46 2.75
C ILE A 217 -10.18 19.10 4.05
N ILE A 218 -10.16 17.84 4.45
CA ILE A 218 -10.80 17.40 5.68
C ILE A 218 -10.13 18.05 6.90
N GLU A 219 -8.81 18.09 6.94
CA GLU A 219 -8.07 18.74 8.02
C GLU A 219 -8.39 20.24 8.13
N GLU A 220 -8.55 20.93 6.99
CA GLU A 220 -8.95 22.34 6.95
C GLU A 220 -10.38 22.55 7.46
N ASP A 221 -11.33 21.69 7.06
CA ASP A 221 -12.71 21.76 7.52
C ASP A 221 -12.81 21.49 9.04
N VAL A 222 -12.03 20.56 9.57
CA VAL A 222 -11.90 20.30 11.01
C VAL A 222 -11.44 21.54 11.78
N LYS A 223 -10.40 22.21 11.26
CA LYS A 223 -9.87 23.45 11.84
C LYS A 223 -10.90 24.58 11.81
N LYS A 224 -11.55 24.79 10.65
CA LYS A 224 -12.52 25.87 10.44
C LYS A 224 -13.74 25.76 11.37
N ASN A 225 -14.16 24.55 11.72
CA ASN A 225 -15.32 24.31 12.58
C ASN A 225 -14.97 24.27 14.08
N ASN A 226 -13.73 24.60 14.47
CA ASN A 226 -13.20 24.51 15.84
C ASN A 226 -13.52 23.17 16.52
N LEU A 227 -13.55 22.09 15.74
CA LEU A 227 -13.86 20.75 16.25
C LEU A 227 -12.82 20.31 17.27
N GLU A 228 -11.56 20.64 17.03
CA GLU A 228 -10.44 20.32 17.94
C GLU A 228 -10.58 20.99 19.31
N GLU A 229 -11.01 22.25 19.38
CA GLU A 229 -11.19 22.96 20.66
C GLU A 229 -12.34 22.37 21.48
N LYS A 230 -13.47 22.07 20.82
CA LYS A 230 -14.64 21.43 21.46
C LYS A 230 -14.31 20.04 22.02
N LEU A 231 -13.39 19.32 21.39
CA LEU A 231 -12.97 17.99 21.82
C LEU A 231 -11.80 18.03 22.81
N ALA A 232 -10.96 19.06 22.76
CA ALA A 232 -9.93 19.28 23.78
C ALA A 232 -10.56 19.48 25.17
N GLU A 233 -11.78 20.02 25.26
CA GLU A 233 -12.56 20.12 26.51
C GLU A 233 -12.88 18.76 27.14
N SER A 234 -13.01 17.69 26.34
CA SER A 234 -13.38 16.35 26.84
C SER A 234 -12.20 15.52 27.38
N MET A 235 -10.96 16.05 27.33
CA MET A 235 -9.72 15.40 27.79
C MET A 235 -9.40 14.06 27.10
N ILE A 236 -9.90 13.84 25.87
CA ILE A 236 -9.63 12.62 25.10
C ILE A 236 -8.41 12.86 24.17
N PRO A 237 -7.34 12.04 24.24
CA PRO A 237 -6.11 12.25 23.46
C PRO A 237 -6.22 11.93 21.97
N TYR A 238 -7.26 11.19 21.59
CA TYR A 238 -7.57 10.81 20.22
C TYR A 238 -9.03 11.11 19.92
N VAL A 239 -9.27 11.79 18.81
CA VAL A 239 -10.63 11.94 18.29
C VAL A 239 -10.78 11.10 17.06
N TYR A 240 -11.80 10.26 17.07
CA TYR A 240 -12.25 9.54 15.90
C TYR A 240 -13.45 10.27 15.34
N PHE A 241 -13.26 10.97 14.23
CA PHE A 241 -14.38 11.52 13.48
C PHE A 241 -14.95 10.43 12.59
N ASN A 242 -16.25 10.20 12.68
CA ASN A 242 -16.93 9.30 11.77
C ASN A 242 -17.56 10.12 10.65
N VAL A 243 -17.14 9.86 9.42
CA VAL A 243 -17.83 10.37 8.23
C VAL A 243 -18.92 9.36 7.87
N PRO A 244 -20.20 9.78 7.85
CA PRO A 244 -21.28 8.88 7.48
C PRO A 244 -21.04 8.26 6.10
N GLY A 245 -21.38 6.98 5.95
CA GLY A 245 -21.27 6.29 4.65
C GLY A 245 -21.98 7.04 3.51
N SER A 246 -23.08 7.75 3.78
CA SER A 246 -23.78 8.58 2.79
C SER A 246 -22.95 9.75 2.25
N ILE A 247 -22.14 10.40 3.09
CA ILE A 247 -21.21 11.45 2.67
C ILE A 247 -20.07 10.82 1.89
N MET A 248 -19.55 9.67 2.34
CA MET A 248 -18.50 8.94 1.61
C MET A 248 -18.97 8.50 0.23
N SER A 249 -20.20 8.02 0.07
CA SER A 249 -20.80 7.73 -1.24
C SER A 249 -20.82 8.96 -2.14
N GLN A 250 -21.12 10.15 -1.60
CA GLN A 250 -21.09 11.40 -2.36
C GLN A 250 -19.68 11.78 -2.79
N VAL A 251 -18.69 11.67 -1.88
CA VAL A 251 -17.28 11.91 -2.20
C VAL A 251 -16.82 10.97 -3.32
N THR A 252 -17.11 9.67 -3.21
CA THR A 252 -16.75 8.67 -4.22
C THR A 252 -17.35 8.99 -5.59
N ARG A 253 -18.63 9.39 -5.65
CA ARG A 253 -19.27 9.82 -6.92
C ARG A 253 -18.58 11.02 -7.53
N LYS A 254 -18.36 12.08 -6.72
CA LYS A 254 -17.73 13.31 -7.21
C LYS A 254 -16.29 13.05 -7.67
N LEU A 255 -15.53 12.24 -6.94
CA LEU A 255 -14.18 11.84 -7.30
C LEU A 255 -14.17 11.05 -8.61
N GLY A 256 -14.99 10.00 -8.71
CA GLY A 256 -15.06 9.16 -9.90
C GLY A 256 -15.43 9.96 -11.15
N ASN A 257 -16.45 10.83 -11.03
CA ASN A 257 -16.89 11.68 -12.13
C ASN A 257 -15.81 12.69 -12.55
N ALA A 258 -15.19 13.38 -11.59
CA ALA A 258 -14.11 14.33 -11.90
C ALA A 258 -12.92 13.63 -12.56
N TYR A 259 -12.59 12.42 -12.11
CA TYR A 259 -11.53 11.60 -12.70
C TYR A 259 -11.85 11.21 -14.16
N ILE A 260 -13.07 10.71 -14.42
CA ILE A 260 -13.54 10.37 -15.77
C ILE A 260 -13.50 11.58 -16.71
N VAL A 261 -14.03 12.73 -16.27
CA VAL A 261 -14.05 13.96 -17.08
C VAL A 261 -12.62 14.43 -17.37
N SER A 262 -11.74 14.38 -16.37
CA SER A 262 -10.34 14.78 -16.54
C SER A 262 -9.63 13.90 -17.55
N LEU A 263 -9.84 12.58 -17.52
CA LEU A 263 -9.32 11.67 -18.53
C LEU A 263 -9.88 12.00 -19.92
N LYS A 264 -11.20 12.14 -20.07
CA LYS A 264 -11.84 12.49 -21.35
C LYS A 264 -11.26 13.77 -21.96
N ASN A 265 -11.00 14.79 -21.14
CA ASN A 265 -10.54 16.09 -21.60
C ASN A 265 -9.04 16.16 -21.88
N THR A 266 -8.24 15.27 -21.29
CA THR A 266 -6.77 15.36 -21.34
C THR A 266 -6.10 14.23 -22.11
N LEU A 267 -6.77 13.10 -22.32
CA LEU A 267 -6.27 12.01 -23.17
C LEU A 267 -6.18 12.46 -24.61
N LYS A 268 -5.06 12.12 -25.24
CA LYS A 268 -4.83 12.35 -26.67
C LYS A 268 -4.57 11.02 -27.36
N TYR A 269 -4.96 10.94 -28.62
CA TYR A 269 -4.79 9.75 -29.46
C TYR A 269 -3.95 10.13 -30.68
N GLU A 270 -2.94 9.32 -30.97
CA GLU A 270 -2.24 9.39 -32.25
C GLU A 270 -3.12 8.81 -33.36
N ASP A 271 -2.85 9.16 -34.62
CA ASP A 271 -3.50 8.55 -35.80
C ASP A 271 -3.30 7.02 -35.85
N SER A 272 -2.26 6.52 -35.17
CA SER A 272 -1.97 5.09 -34.98
C SER A 272 -2.93 4.39 -34.01
N GLY A 273 -3.80 5.14 -33.32
CA GLY A 273 -4.65 4.66 -32.23
C GLY A 273 -3.93 4.50 -30.88
N LYS A 274 -2.64 4.89 -30.81
CA LYS A 274 -1.86 4.85 -29.56
C LYS A 274 -2.32 5.97 -28.61
N ILE A 275 -2.47 5.60 -27.33
CA ILE A 275 -2.85 6.54 -26.27
C ILE A 275 -1.63 7.33 -25.81
N ILE A 276 -1.76 8.65 -25.80
CA ILE A 276 -0.85 9.58 -25.15
C ILE A 276 -1.49 9.97 -23.82
N VAL A 277 -0.94 9.43 -22.74
CA VAL A 277 -1.37 9.70 -21.37
C VAL A 277 -1.04 11.16 -21.02
N PRO A 278 -1.96 11.90 -20.37
CA PRO A 278 -1.69 13.28 -19.97
C PRO A 278 -0.55 13.37 -18.96
N THR A 279 0.13 14.51 -18.92
CA THR A 279 1.09 14.76 -17.84
C THR A 279 0.36 14.92 -16.51
N TYR A 280 1.06 14.62 -15.41
CA TYR A 280 0.55 14.79 -14.05
C TYR A 280 -0.07 16.18 -13.81
N LYS A 281 0.59 17.23 -14.30
CA LYS A 281 0.13 18.61 -14.13
C LYS A 281 -1.13 18.90 -14.94
N GLU A 282 -1.19 18.46 -16.18
CA GLU A 282 -2.37 18.65 -17.05
C GLU A 282 -3.59 17.95 -16.45
N PHE A 283 -3.43 16.69 -16.05
CA PHE A 283 -4.50 15.91 -15.44
C PHE A 283 -5.03 16.57 -14.17
N LEU A 284 -4.14 16.93 -13.23
CA LEU A 284 -4.58 17.50 -11.95
C LEU A 284 -5.21 18.88 -12.11
N THR A 285 -4.72 19.69 -13.05
CA THR A 285 -5.34 21.00 -13.34
C THR A 285 -6.77 20.82 -13.81
N GLU A 286 -7.05 19.79 -14.60
CA GLU A 286 -8.41 19.50 -15.06
C GLU A 286 -9.26 18.86 -13.95
N PHE A 287 -8.66 17.97 -13.14
CA PHE A 287 -9.34 17.37 -11.99
C PHE A 287 -9.78 18.43 -10.99
N ASP A 288 -8.92 19.37 -10.64
CA ASP A 288 -9.21 20.42 -9.66
C ASP A 288 -10.33 21.37 -10.12
N LYS A 289 -10.56 21.50 -11.43
CA LYS A 289 -11.72 22.26 -11.95
C LYS A 289 -13.05 21.52 -11.80
N ASN A 290 -12.99 20.19 -11.84
CA ASN A 290 -14.17 19.32 -11.93
C ASN A 290 -14.51 18.63 -10.59
N PHE A 291 -13.58 18.62 -9.63
CA PHE A 291 -13.76 18.05 -8.31
C PHE A 291 -14.08 19.13 -7.28
N GLU A 292 -15.22 18.98 -6.62
CA GLU A 292 -15.62 19.82 -5.49
C GLU A 292 -15.99 18.92 -4.32
N MET A 293 -15.33 19.06 -3.17
CA MET A 293 -15.63 18.26 -1.99
C MET A 293 -17.06 18.54 -1.50
N PRO A 294 -17.89 17.52 -1.24
CA PRO A 294 -19.20 17.74 -0.63
C PRO A 294 -19.03 18.28 0.79
N ARG A 295 -20.03 19.02 1.27
CA ARG A 295 -20.06 19.51 2.65
C ARG A 295 -20.02 18.32 3.61
N ILE A 296 -19.10 18.36 4.57
CA ILE A 296 -18.97 17.33 5.59
C ILE A 296 -19.90 17.68 6.75
N GLU A 297 -20.84 16.79 7.04
CA GLU A 297 -21.62 16.85 8.27
C GLU A 297 -20.97 15.93 9.29
N TRP A 298 -20.39 16.53 10.32
CA TRP A 298 -19.70 15.81 11.39
C TRP A 298 -20.71 15.30 12.41
N TRP A 299 -20.62 14.01 12.73
CA TRP A 299 -21.37 13.38 13.82
C TRP A 299 -20.38 13.05 14.94
N TRP A 300 -20.75 13.43 16.17
CA TRP A 300 -19.99 13.22 17.40
C TRP A 300 -20.34 11.88 18.03
#